data_AF-T0RLQ7-F1
#
_entry.id   AF-T0RLQ7-F1
#
_cell.length_a   1.000
_cell.length_b   1.000
_cell.length_c   1.000
_cell.angle_alpha   90.00
_cell.angle_beta   90.00
_cell.angle_gamma   90.00
#
_symmetry.space_group_name_H-M   'P 1'
#
loop_
_entity.id
_entity.type
_entity.pdbx_description
1 polymer ?
#
loop_
_entity_poly.entity_id
_entity_poly.type
_entity_poly.pdbx_seq_one_letter_code
_entity_poly.pdbx_strand_id
1 'polypeptide(L)'
;MILKAAKRDSLHRSKHTQISEAGQSTIEFLTTFIFAAGFIFLFVRLSLSYTNGYLVHYANYMASRTYLVFDDNLSNPIGTDAIAFNEAKKTFLSYRVGLFIPGIDDKISVNDPQTVGKKYYVGTVVNFTQRFPSPMLIGAGKEMNLVSESFLGREPSRFECLTQVCSAITSVIGSCETHATFFDNGC
;
A
#
# COMPACT_ATOMS: atom_id res chain seq x y z
N MET A 1 39.24 -48.97 58.12
CA MET A 1 37.83 -49.42 58.10
C MET A 1 36.82 -48.33 57.70
N ILE A 2 37.23 -47.06 57.52
CA ILE A 2 36.33 -45.90 57.29
C ILE A 2 36.02 -45.64 55.79
N LEU A 3 36.87 -46.12 54.87
CA LEU A 3 36.73 -45.89 53.42
C LEU A 3 35.60 -46.67 52.71
N LYS A 4 35.02 -47.69 53.36
CA LYS A 4 33.91 -48.47 52.78
C LYS A 4 32.52 -47.85 53.01
N ALA A 5 32.39 -46.95 54.00
CA ALA A 5 31.11 -46.30 54.31
C ALA A 5 30.79 -45.18 53.30
N ALA A 6 31.77 -44.33 52.97
CA ALA A 6 31.58 -43.20 52.06
C ALA A 6 31.20 -43.60 50.62
N LYS A 7 31.66 -44.75 50.13
CA LYS A 7 31.32 -45.26 48.78
C LYS A 7 29.90 -45.86 48.70
N ARG A 8 29.31 -46.26 49.84
CA ARG A 8 27.96 -46.82 49.88
C ARG A 8 26.90 -45.71 49.94
N ASP A 9 27.21 -44.57 50.57
CA ASP A 9 26.34 -43.38 50.58
C ASP A 9 26.29 -42.64 49.24
N SER A 10 27.37 -42.62 48.45
CA SER A 10 27.33 -42.02 47.11
C SER A 10 26.50 -42.83 46.11
N LEU A 11 26.41 -44.15 46.29
CA LEU A 11 25.61 -45.05 45.44
C LEU A 11 24.12 -45.03 45.79
N HIS A 12 23.76 -44.69 47.04
CA HIS A 12 22.35 -44.53 47.45
C HIS A 12 21.78 -43.14 47.14
N ARG A 13 22.61 -42.10 47.01
CA ARG A 13 22.15 -40.75 46.66
C ARG A 13 21.85 -40.56 45.16
N SER A 14 22.32 -41.46 44.31
CA SER A 14 22.03 -41.45 42.86
C SER A 14 20.70 -42.13 42.47
N LYS A 15 19.88 -42.54 43.46
CA LYS A 15 18.60 -43.24 43.22
C LYS A 15 17.35 -42.37 43.42
N HIS A 16 17.50 -41.08 43.73
CA HIS A 16 16.38 -40.26 44.17
C HIS A 16 16.16 -38.99 43.34
N THR A 17 16.11 -39.14 42.02
CA THR A 17 15.36 -38.25 41.10
C THR A 17 15.25 -38.92 39.71
N GLN A 18 14.73 -40.16 39.65
CA GLN A 18 14.05 -40.57 38.43
C GLN A 18 12.69 -39.86 38.45
N ILE A 19 12.69 -38.61 37.97
CA ILE A 19 11.46 -37.91 37.65
C ILE A 19 10.80 -38.77 36.57
N SER A 20 9.53 -39.13 36.78
CA SER A 20 8.75 -39.87 35.80
C SER A 20 8.69 -39.07 34.49
N GLU A 21 9.43 -39.50 33.47
CA GLU A 21 9.45 -38.94 32.10
C GLU A 21 8.12 -39.15 31.34
N ALA A 22 7.14 -39.80 31.97
CA ALA A 22 5.82 -40.01 31.40
C ALA A 22 5.14 -38.65 31.12
N GLY A 23 4.98 -38.33 29.84
CA GLY A 23 4.36 -37.08 29.37
C GLY A 23 5.33 -36.04 28.81
N GLN A 24 6.65 -36.21 28.96
CA GLN A 24 7.63 -35.29 28.37
C GLN A 24 7.54 -35.26 26.83
N SER A 25 7.40 -36.43 26.21
CA SER A 25 7.22 -36.54 24.75
C SER A 25 5.95 -35.82 24.27
N THR A 26 4.86 -35.88 25.05
CA THR A 26 3.61 -35.16 24.74
C THR A 26 3.79 -33.65 24.84
N ILE A 27 4.52 -33.16 25.85
CA ILE A 27 4.81 -31.73 26.04
C ILE A 27 5.74 -31.21 24.93
N GLU A 28 6.76 -31.96 24.56
CA GLU A 28 7.69 -31.60 23.48
C GLU A 28 6.98 -31.57 22.12
N PHE A 29 6.14 -32.56 21.85
CA PHE A 29 5.28 -32.55 20.66
C PHE A 29 4.31 -31.35 20.66
N LEU A 30 3.67 -31.06 21.79
CA LEU A 30 2.71 -29.96 21.87
C LEU A 30 3.40 -28.59 21.69
N THR A 31 4.57 -28.38 22.29
CA THR A 31 5.31 -27.12 22.16
C THR A 31 5.82 -26.90 20.74
N THR A 32 6.39 -27.93 20.10
CA THR A 32 6.81 -27.86 18.69
C THR A 32 5.63 -27.65 17.74
N PHE A 33 4.48 -28.30 18.00
CA PHE A 33 3.26 -28.10 17.23
C PHE A 33 2.71 -26.68 17.35
N ILE A 34 2.59 -26.14 18.57
CA ILE A 34 2.13 -24.75 18.80
C ILE A 34 3.08 -23.76 18.13
N PHE A 35 4.39 -23.99 18.23
CA PHE A 35 5.38 -23.14 17.57
C PHE A 35 5.23 -23.16 16.05
N ALA A 36 5.11 -24.35 15.44
CA ALA A 36 4.92 -24.49 13.99
C ALA A 36 3.60 -23.87 13.52
N ALA A 37 2.50 -24.13 14.21
CA ALA A 37 1.20 -23.54 13.89
C ALA A 37 1.23 -22.01 14.05
N GLY A 38 1.82 -21.50 15.14
CA GLY A 38 1.98 -20.07 15.39
C GLY A 38 2.79 -19.38 14.29
N PHE A 39 3.85 -20.02 13.81
CA PHE A 39 4.64 -19.54 12.68
C PHE A 39 3.78 -19.46 11.41
N ILE A 40 3.04 -20.51 11.05
CA ILE A 40 2.14 -20.49 9.89
C ILE A 40 1.13 -19.33 9.97
N PHE A 41 0.48 -19.14 11.13
CA PHE A 41 -0.46 -18.04 11.32
C PHE A 41 0.20 -16.66 11.21
N LEU A 42 1.44 -16.51 11.69
CA LEU A 42 2.21 -15.28 11.52
C LEU A 42 2.40 -14.95 10.03
N PHE A 43 2.84 -15.93 9.23
CA PHE A 43 3.04 -15.73 7.79
C PHE A 43 1.73 -15.42 7.08
N VAL A 44 0.64 -16.14 7.37
CA VAL A 44 -0.67 -15.86 6.76
C VAL A 44 -1.10 -14.43 7.07
N ARG A 45 -0.98 -13.97 8.32
CA ARG A 45 -1.32 -12.59 8.67
C ARG A 45 -0.42 -11.57 7.99
N LEU A 46 0.89 -11.84 7.92
CA LEU A 46 1.83 -10.96 7.25
C LEU A 46 1.53 -10.85 5.75
N SER A 47 1.27 -11.97 5.08
CA SER A 47 0.89 -12.04 3.68
C SER A 47 -0.39 -11.26 3.39
N LEU A 48 -1.45 -11.44 4.20
CA LEU A 48 -2.67 -10.66 4.08
C LEU A 48 -2.40 -9.16 4.23
N SER A 49 -1.53 -8.78 5.19
CA SER A 49 -1.17 -7.38 5.35
C SER A 49 -0.46 -6.79 4.13
N TYR A 50 0.49 -7.52 3.54
CA TYR A 50 1.14 -7.09 2.29
C TYR A 50 0.17 -7.01 1.12
N THR A 51 -0.69 -8.01 0.92
CA THR A 51 -1.69 -8.02 -0.16
C THR A 51 -2.62 -6.82 -0.06
N ASN A 52 -3.07 -6.47 1.15
CA ASN A 52 -3.89 -5.27 1.37
C ASN A 52 -3.16 -4.00 0.94
N GLY A 53 -1.89 -3.84 1.31
CA GLY A 53 -1.08 -2.68 0.88
C GLY A 53 -0.92 -2.61 -0.64
N TYR A 54 -0.59 -3.73 -1.29
CA TYR A 54 -0.50 -3.80 -2.75
C TYR A 54 -1.81 -3.45 -3.45
N LEU A 55 -2.95 -3.87 -2.89
CA LEU A 55 -4.27 -3.53 -3.41
C LEU A 55 -4.51 -2.01 -3.37
N VAL A 56 -4.13 -1.34 -2.28
CA VAL A 56 -4.22 0.13 -2.18
C VAL A 56 -3.35 0.79 -3.23
N HIS A 57 -2.09 0.37 -3.36
CA HIS A 57 -1.16 0.94 -4.33
C HIS A 57 -1.67 0.78 -5.76
N TYR A 58 -2.21 -0.39 -6.10
CA TYR A 58 -2.78 -0.66 -7.41
C TYR A 58 -4.03 0.20 -7.68
N ALA A 59 -4.96 0.27 -6.73
CA ALA A 59 -6.16 1.10 -6.85
C ALA A 59 -5.79 2.59 -6.99
N ASN A 60 -4.83 3.07 -6.19
CA ASN A 60 -4.33 4.44 -6.28
C ASN A 60 -3.62 4.72 -7.61
N TYR A 61 -2.84 3.78 -8.14
CA TYR A 61 -2.21 3.90 -9.45
C TYR A 61 -3.26 4.03 -10.57
N MET A 62 -4.32 3.22 -10.53
CA MET A 62 -5.39 3.27 -11.53
C MET A 62 -6.24 4.55 -11.41
N ALA A 63 -6.48 5.01 -10.18
CA ALA A 63 -7.11 6.30 -9.92
C ALA A 63 -6.25 7.47 -10.45
N SER A 64 -4.95 7.46 -10.18
CA SER A 64 -4.00 8.44 -10.71
C SER A 64 -4.04 8.45 -12.23
N ARG A 65 -3.91 7.29 -12.89
CA ARG A 65 -4.02 7.22 -14.35
C ARG A 65 -5.32 7.79 -14.88
N THR A 66 -6.45 7.51 -14.22
CA THR A 66 -7.76 8.06 -14.61
C THR A 66 -7.75 9.59 -14.50
N TYR A 67 -7.25 10.13 -13.39
CA TYR A 67 -7.14 11.58 -13.19
C TYR A 67 -6.31 12.26 -14.28
N LEU A 68 -5.22 11.62 -14.72
CA LEU A 68 -4.25 12.25 -15.61
C LEU A 68 -4.64 12.22 -17.08
N VAL A 69 -5.42 11.23 -17.51
CA VAL A 69 -5.89 11.08 -18.90
C VAL A 69 -7.31 11.58 -19.11
N PHE A 70 -8.00 12.00 -18.05
CA PHE A 70 -9.37 12.47 -18.17
C PHE A 70 -9.40 13.83 -18.87
N ASP A 71 -10.14 13.88 -19.96
CA ASP A 71 -10.47 15.08 -20.72
C ASP A 71 -11.98 15.06 -21.01
N ASP A 72 -12.68 16.13 -20.63
CA ASP A 72 -14.12 16.27 -20.84
C ASP A 72 -14.47 16.99 -22.15
N ASN A 73 -13.47 17.30 -22.98
CA ASN A 73 -13.57 17.98 -24.26
C ASN A 73 -14.30 19.34 -24.15
N LEU A 74 -14.27 19.97 -22.97
CA LEU A 74 -14.83 21.29 -22.75
C LEU A 74 -13.86 22.37 -23.23
N SER A 75 -14.41 23.46 -23.76
CA SER A 75 -13.67 24.61 -24.29
C SER A 75 -13.07 25.53 -23.21
N ASN A 76 -12.98 25.07 -21.96
CA ASN A 76 -12.53 25.88 -20.83
C ASN A 76 -11.58 25.05 -19.95
N PRO A 77 -10.34 25.50 -19.71
CA PRO A 77 -9.38 24.78 -18.87
C PRO A 77 -9.71 24.89 -17.37
N ILE A 78 -10.64 25.75 -16.98
CA ILE A 78 -10.99 26.00 -15.57
C ILE A 78 -12.12 25.06 -15.14
N GLY A 79 -11.77 24.01 -14.38
CA GLY A 79 -12.74 23.12 -13.72
C GLY A 79 -12.69 21.65 -14.15
N THR A 80 -11.95 21.34 -15.22
CA THR A 80 -11.70 19.97 -15.71
C THR A 80 -11.07 19.08 -14.63
N ASP A 81 -10.29 19.67 -13.74
CA ASP A 81 -9.48 18.95 -12.74
C ASP A 81 -10.33 18.36 -11.61
N ALA A 82 -11.38 19.08 -11.21
CA ALA A 82 -12.33 18.58 -10.22
C ALA A 82 -13.16 17.41 -10.77
N ILE A 83 -13.49 17.46 -12.06
CA ILE A 83 -14.23 16.39 -12.74
C ILE A 83 -13.32 15.17 -12.92
N ALA A 84 -12.07 15.38 -13.37
CA ALA A 84 -11.05 14.34 -13.44
C ALA A 84 -10.84 13.65 -12.07
N PHE A 85 -10.81 14.42 -10.98
CA PHE A 85 -10.67 13.85 -9.65
C PHE A 85 -11.90 13.03 -9.23
N ASN A 86 -13.11 13.47 -9.58
CA ASN A 86 -14.33 12.70 -9.31
C ASN A 86 -14.32 11.35 -10.05
N GLU A 87 -13.84 11.31 -11.30
CA GLU A 87 -13.68 10.04 -12.02
C GLU A 87 -12.57 9.18 -11.43
N ALA A 88 -11.45 9.77 -11.03
CA ALA A 88 -10.41 9.04 -10.31
C ALA A 88 -10.92 8.43 -9.00
N LYS A 89 -11.74 9.16 -8.24
CA LYS A 89 -12.39 8.65 -7.02
C LYS A 89 -13.32 7.48 -7.35
N LYS A 90 -14.12 7.56 -8.42
CA LYS A 90 -14.97 6.43 -8.86
C LYS A 90 -14.13 5.20 -9.24
N THR A 91 -13.03 5.39 -9.97
CA THR A 91 -12.10 4.29 -10.30
C THR A 91 -11.52 3.67 -9.04
N PHE A 92 -11.07 4.47 -8.08
CA PHE A 92 -10.55 3.97 -6.80
C PHE A 92 -11.59 3.12 -6.05
N LEU A 93 -12.83 3.64 -5.93
CA LEU A 93 -13.93 2.96 -5.24
C LEU A 93 -14.37 1.66 -5.93
N SER A 94 -14.17 1.54 -7.25
CA SER A 94 -14.51 0.33 -8.00
C SER A 94 -13.74 -0.92 -7.51
N TYR A 95 -12.54 -0.73 -6.96
CA TYR A 95 -11.71 -1.81 -6.40
C TYR A 95 -12.15 -2.29 -5.01
N ARG A 96 -13.13 -1.62 -4.39
CA ARG A 96 -13.71 -1.99 -3.09
C ARG A 96 -12.67 -2.21 -1.99
N VAL A 97 -11.64 -1.36 -1.97
CA VAL A 97 -10.53 -1.45 -1.00
C VAL A 97 -11.03 -1.33 0.43
N GLY A 98 -12.13 -0.58 0.66
CA GLY A 98 -12.83 -0.47 1.93
C GLY A 98 -13.27 -1.80 2.57
N LEU A 99 -13.46 -2.87 1.78
CA LEU A 99 -13.76 -4.21 2.32
C LEU A 99 -12.58 -4.83 3.06
N PHE A 100 -11.35 -4.49 2.68
CA PHE A 100 -10.12 -5.03 3.25
C PHE A 100 -9.47 -4.06 4.24
N ILE A 101 -9.65 -2.75 4.03
CA ILE A 101 -9.13 -1.68 4.86
C ILE A 101 -10.28 -0.70 5.18
N PRO A 102 -10.97 -0.85 6.31
CA PRO A 102 -12.09 -0.01 6.67
C PRO A 102 -11.71 1.48 6.72
N GLY A 103 -12.56 2.34 6.14
CA GLY A 103 -12.41 3.80 6.22
C GLY A 103 -11.41 4.42 5.22
N ILE A 104 -10.94 3.65 4.24
CA ILE A 104 -10.01 4.14 3.20
C ILE A 104 -10.70 4.92 2.07
N ASP A 105 -12.00 4.69 1.86
CA ASP A 105 -12.75 5.16 0.68
C ASP A 105 -12.77 6.70 0.53
N ASP A 106 -12.64 7.43 1.64
CA ASP A 106 -12.59 8.91 1.67
C ASP A 106 -11.19 9.46 1.92
N LYS A 107 -10.15 8.63 1.81
CA LYS A 107 -8.77 9.03 2.08
C LYS A 107 -7.93 9.28 0.83
N ILE A 108 -8.56 9.22 -0.35
CA ILE A 108 -7.94 9.64 -1.61
C ILE A 108 -7.99 11.16 -1.74
N SER A 109 -6.84 11.75 -2.06
CA SER A 109 -6.66 13.17 -2.38
C SER A 109 -5.83 13.31 -3.65
N VAL A 110 -5.84 14.51 -4.23
CA VAL A 110 -5.11 14.81 -5.46
C VAL A 110 -4.12 15.95 -5.25
N ASN A 111 -2.96 15.80 -5.87
CA ASN A 111 -1.94 16.82 -6.02
C ASN A 111 -2.20 17.52 -7.36
N ASP A 112 -2.92 18.64 -7.30
CA ASP A 112 -3.36 19.35 -8.50
C ASP A 112 -2.23 20.20 -9.14
N PRO A 113 -2.14 20.30 -10.49
CA PRO A 113 -1.12 21.11 -11.17
C PRO A 113 -1.00 22.55 -10.68
N GLN A 114 -2.11 23.15 -10.22
CA GLN A 114 -2.12 24.54 -9.74
C GLN A 114 -1.59 24.67 -8.30
N THR A 115 -1.70 23.60 -7.51
CA THR A 115 -1.32 23.59 -6.09
C THR A 115 0.11 23.11 -5.85
N VAL A 116 0.68 22.36 -6.79
CA VAL A 116 1.96 21.68 -6.60
C VAL A 116 3.05 22.45 -7.34
N GLY A 117 4.08 22.91 -6.61
CA GLY A 117 5.18 23.67 -7.21
C GLY A 117 6.01 22.92 -8.27
N LYS A 118 5.87 21.59 -8.34
CA LYS A 118 6.58 20.70 -9.27
C LYS A 118 5.56 19.85 -10.03
N LYS A 119 5.40 20.10 -11.33
CA LYS A 119 4.41 19.45 -12.21
C LYS A 119 4.51 17.91 -12.28
N TYR A 120 5.69 17.35 -11.99
CA TYR A 120 5.90 15.91 -11.95
C TYR A 120 5.40 15.24 -10.66
N TYR A 121 4.98 16.01 -9.65
CA TYR A 121 4.31 15.50 -8.44
C TYR A 121 2.77 15.55 -8.53
N VAL A 122 2.25 15.72 -9.74
CA VAL A 122 0.81 15.70 -10.01
C VAL A 122 0.31 14.25 -10.08
N GLY A 123 -0.79 13.97 -9.39
CA GLY A 123 -1.38 12.64 -9.29
C GLY A 123 -2.16 12.45 -7.99
N THR A 124 -2.41 11.20 -7.59
CA THR A 124 -3.23 10.89 -6.41
C THR A 124 -2.42 10.35 -5.24
N VAL A 125 -2.90 10.68 -4.03
CA VAL A 125 -2.33 10.27 -2.75
C VAL A 125 -3.43 9.61 -1.93
N VAL A 126 -3.12 8.47 -1.31
CA VAL A 126 -4.03 7.76 -0.40
C VAL A 126 -3.35 7.56 0.93
N ASN A 127 -3.94 8.12 1.99
CA ASN A 127 -3.47 7.95 3.36
C ASN A 127 -4.28 6.86 4.07
N PHE A 128 -3.65 5.81 4.58
CA PHE A 128 -4.38 4.71 5.20
C PHE A 128 -3.64 4.15 6.41
N THR A 129 -4.40 3.58 7.35
CA THR A 129 -3.84 2.96 8.54
C THR A 129 -4.02 1.46 8.46
N GLN A 130 -2.96 0.72 8.74
CA GLN A 130 -2.99 -0.73 8.72
C GLN A 130 -2.27 -1.32 9.93
N ARG A 131 -2.83 -2.42 10.45
CA ARG A 131 -2.25 -3.13 11.59
C ARG A 131 -1.27 -4.20 11.10
N PHE A 132 -0.01 -4.07 11.46
CA PHE A 132 1.03 -5.07 11.17
C PHE A 132 1.21 -6.02 12.35
N PRO A 133 1.32 -7.34 12.11
CA PRO A 133 1.60 -8.29 13.17
C PRO A 133 2.99 -8.03 13.76
N SER A 134 3.10 -7.92 15.08
CA SER A 134 4.39 -7.88 15.77
C SER A 134 4.96 -9.30 15.92
N PRO A 135 6.25 -9.52 15.64
CA PRO A 135 6.90 -10.81 15.87
C PRO A 135 7.04 -11.16 17.36
N MET A 136 6.90 -10.17 18.26
CA MET A 136 7.22 -10.33 19.68
C MET A 136 6.01 -10.75 20.55
N LEU A 137 4.78 -10.54 20.09
CA LEU A 137 3.56 -11.01 20.77
C LEU A 137 2.56 -11.50 19.72
N ILE A 138 2.29 -12.80 19.71
CA ILE A 138 1.24 -13.41 18.89
C ILE A 138 -0.09 -12.72 19.23
N GLY A 139 -0.59 -11.87 18.33
CA GLY A 139 -1.85 -11.15 18.48
C GLY A 139 -1.75 -9.64 18.75
N ALA A 140 -0.60 -9.12 19.17
CA ALA A 140 -0.43 -7.67 19.35
C ALA A 140 0.12 -7.04 18.07
N GLY A 141 -0.76 -6.57 17.19
CA GLY A 141 -0.33 -5.80 16.01
C GLY A 141 -0.14 -4.32 16.33
N LYS A 142 0.84 -3.66 15.71
CA LYS A 142 1.05 -2.21 15.77
C LYS A 142 0.33 -1.55 14.58
N GLU A 143 -0.39 -0.47 14.84
CA GLU A 143 -0.97 0.35 13.78
C GLU A 143 0.12 1.21 13.12
N MET A 144 0.14 1.18 11.80
CA MET A 144 1.07 1.93 10.97
C MET A 144 0.26 2.85 10.05
N ASN A 145 0.62 4.12 10.03
CA ASN A 145 0.12 5.07 9.05
C ASN A 145 0.98 4.95 7.80
N LEU A 146 0.33 4.60 6.69
CA LEU A 146 0.94 4.38 5.40
C LEU A 146 0.39 5.39 4.40
N VAL A 147 1.22 5.68 3.41
CA VAL A 147 0.90 6.60 2.33
C VAL A 147 1.17 5.87 1.02
N SER A 148 0.18 5.85 0.13
CA SER A 148 0.39 5.50 -1.27
C SER A 148 0.41 6.77 -2.09
N GLU A 149 1.50 6.97 -2.82
CA GLU A 149 1.66 8.09 -3.75
C GLU A 149 1.75 7.55 -5.18
N SER A 150 1.07 8.20 -6.11
CA SER A 150 1.19 7.88 -7.53
C SER A 150 1.26 9.18 -8.32
N PHE A 151 2.49 9.65 -8.54
CA PHE A 151 2.78 10.85 -9.31
C PHE A 151 3.30 10.44 -10.68
N LEU A 152 2.52 10.71 -11.72
CA LEU A 152 2.92 10.42 -13.10
C LEU A 152 2.98 11.70 -13.95
N GLY A 153 2.56 12.84 -13.40
CA GLY A 153 2.43 14.08 -14.17
C GLY A 153 1.17 14.05 -15.02
N ARG A 154 0.48 15.19 -15.12
CA ARG A 154 -0.76 15.29 -15.89
C ARG A 154 -0.49 15.72 -17.31
N GLU A 155 -1.07 15.00 -18.25
CA GLU A 155 -1.11 15.44 -19.63
C GLU A 155 -2.01 16.68 -19.72
N PRO A 156 -1.57 17.75 -20.40
CA PRO A 156 -2.41 18.91 -20.63
C PRO A 156 -3.67 18.51 -21.39
N SER A 157 -4.79 19.15 -21.09
CA SER A 157 -6.03 18.94 -21.84
C SER A 157 -5.87 19.35 -23.30
N ARG A 158 -6.73 18.82 -24.17
CA ARG A 158 -6.77 19.18 -25.60
C ARG A 158 -6.88 20.67 -25.82
N PHE A 159 -7.68 21.35 -24.99
CA PHE A 159 -7.83 22.80 -25.07
C PHE A 159 -6.55 23.55 -24.65
N GLU A 160 -5.84 23.06 -23.63
CA GLU A 160 -4.55 23.61 -23.24
C GLU A 160 -3.49 23.39 -24.31
N CYS A 161 -3.41 22.19 -24.91
CA CYS A 161 -2.52 21.93 -26.05
C CYS A 161 -2.88 22.87 -27.22
N LEU A 162 -4.17 23.02 -27.57
CA LEU A 162 -4.61 23.93 -28.64
C LEU A 162 -4.21 25.39 -28.36
N THR A 163 -4.35 25.83 -27.11
CA THR A 163 -3.94 27.18 -26.69
C THR A 163 -2.42 27.36 -26.81
N GLN A 164 -1.63 26.37 -26.40
CA GLN A 164 -0.17 26.40 -26.52
C GLN A 164 0.29 26.39 -27.98
N VAL A 165 -0.31 25.55 -28.82
CA VAL A 165 -0.05 25.51 -30.26
C VAL A 165 -0.43 26.83 -30.92
N CYS A 166 -1.60 27.39 -30.60
CA CYS A 166 -1.98 28.71 -31.12
C CYS A 166 -1.03 29.82 -30.68
N SER A 167 -0.55 29.80 -29.44
CA SER A 167 0.46 30.74 -28.94
C SER A 167 1.77 30.62 -29.73
N ALA A 168 2.22 29.38 -30.01
CA ALA A 168 3.40 29.14 -30.81
C ALA A 168 3.23 29.61 -32.27
N ILE A 169 2.11 29.31 -32.92
CA ILE A 169 1.84 29.71 -34.32
C ILE A 169 1.71 31.23 -34.45
N THR A 170 0.98 31.88 -33.54
CA THR A 170 0.81 33.35 -33.56
C THR A 170 2.14 34.07 -33.39
N SER A 171 3.11 33.51 -32.67
CA SER A 171 4.46 34.07 -32.57
C SER A 171 5.25 34.07 -33.90
N VAL A 172 4.85 33.23 -34.86
CA VAL A 172 5.53 33.10 -36.17
C VAL A 172 4.74 33.76 -37.30
N ILE A 173 3.42 33.58 -37.34
CA ILE A 173 2.55 33.93 -38.49
C ILE A 173 1.48 34.98 -38.12
N GLY A 174 1.34 35.33 -36.84
CA GLY A 174 0.44 36.39 -36.38
C GLY A 174 -1.05 36.01 -36.28
N SER A 175 -1.48 34.82 -36.71
CA SER A 175 -2.85 34.33 -36.55
C SER A 175 -2.91 32.82 -36.34
N CYS A 176 -3.91 32.33 -35.61
CA CYS A 176 -4.18 30.89 -35.42
C CYS A 176 -5.40 30.40 -36.25
N GLU A 177 -5.89 31.20 -37.20
CA GLU A 177 -7.09 30.85 -38.01
C GLU A 177 -6.78 29.92 -39.19
N THR A 178 -5.51 29.68 -39.48
CA THR A 178 -5.09 28.75 -40.54
C THR A 178 -5.36 27.31 -40.12
N HIS A 179 -5.99 26.53 -41.00
CA HIS A 179 -6.42 25.14 -40.76
C HIS A 179 -5.27 24.22 -40.30
N ALA A 180 -4.99 24.19 -39.01
CA ALA A 180 -4.13 23.20 -38.39
C ALA A 180 -4.98 21.97 -38.04
N THR A 181 -4.56 20.79 -38.50
CA THR A 181 -5.14 19.54 -38.00
C THR A 181 -4.50 19.29 -36.63
N PHE A 182 -5.29 19.41 -35.56
CA PHE A 182 -4.82 19.14 -34.20
C PHE A 182 -4.93 17.63 -33.93
N PHE A 183 -3.78 16.96 -33.86
CA PHE A 183 -3.69 15.57 -33.44
C PHE A 183 -3.11 15.54 -32.03
N ASP A 184 -3.78 14.83 -31.13
CA ASP A 184 -3.45 14.80 -29.70
C ASP A 184 -2.66 13.52 -29.38
N ASN A 185 -1.37 13.67 -29.14
CA ASN A 185 -0.45 12.60 -28.72
C ASN A 185 0.22 12.90 -27.37
N GLY A 186 -0.48 13.59 -26.46
CA GLY A 186 0.12 14.15 -25.24
C GLY A 186 0.79 15.50 -25.48
N CYS A 187 0.29 16.22 -26.49
CA CYS A 187 0.88 17.29 -27.32
C CYS A 187 2.05 16.86 -28.24
#